data_AF-A0A2G6ERA4-F1
#
_entry.id   AF-A0A2G6ERA4-F1
#
_cell.length_a   1.000
_cell.length_b   1.000
_cell.length_c   1.000
_cell.angle_alpha   90.00
_cell.angle_beta   90.00
_cell.angle_gamma   90.00
#
_symmetry.space_group_name_H-M   'P 1'
#
loop_
_entity.id
_entity.type
_entity.pdbx_description
1 polymer ?
#
loop_
_entity_poly.entity_id
_entity_poly.type
_entity_poly.pdbx_seq_one_letter_code
_entity_poly.pdbx_strand_id
1 'polypeptide(L)'
;PVKGDSVNTLRGGKGDDTIYGSYANDAYEFNLGDGHDTIIETTTDKAYSNVMASYDVIRFGAGISVNDIEIIQSGDNLLLKHQNGQDSITVENHFLTYYGDIQHFKINEITFADGTSLSLTDIDALSSQHGSDLGEQLLGSSGNDNIYAGGGDDSIFAKDGDDIVYGEAGKDYIDGEDGNDRLFGGGGDDSLHGSLGDDILDGGQGNDHYVYRPGDGQDVIDQSGGGEDILFFTDGIGENRLSFTREGDDLLINVDNDANQAVRIKDHFLGGDKAISMVQPDGGYSITAEQINQLLGVSPGNDNNGNDNNGGQDSTTPNLIGTDGNDTLHGTAAAETLQGKLGDDTYIYSGGKDTLIDTGGIDKVSFGAGISFDDVGQHLVKSGNDFIIRVKGDYRIV
;
A
#
# COMPACT_ATOMS: atom_id res chain seq x y z
N PRO A 1 41.13 -13.08 35.59
CA PRO A 1 41.09 -14.26 36.48
C PRO A 1 39.63 -14.62 36.75
N VAL A 2 39.22 -15.81 36.34
CA VAL A 2 37.85 -16.32 36.35
C VAL A 2 37.24 -16.41 37.76
N LYS A 3 35.90 -16.33 37.80
CA LYS A 3 34.92 -16.85 38.79
C LYS A 3 34.36 -15.88 39.84
N GLY A 4 33.13 -15.44 39.58
CA GLY A 4 32.09 -15.33 40.59
C GLY A 4 30.72 -15.43 39.93
N ASP A 5 29.84 -16.27 40.48
CA ASP A 5 28.38 -16.18 40.28
C ASP A 5 27.86 -14.91 41.00
N SER A 6 28.47 -13.76 40.70
CA SER A 6 28.30 -12.49 41.41
C SER A 6 27.80 -11.43 40.46
N VAL A 7 26.86 -10.61 40.91
CA VAL A 7 26.33 -9.44 40.22
C VAL A 7 27.48 -8.54 39.74
N ASN A 8 27.59 -8.31 38.44
CA ASN A 8 28.62 -7.46 37.84
C ASN A 8 28.04 -6.18 37.23
N THR A 9 28.93 -5.22 37.01
CA THR A 9 28.68 -4.08 36.13
C THR A 9 29.80 -4.03 35.11
N LEU A 10 29.46 -4.21 33.83
CA LEU A 10 30.36 -4.50 32.73
C LEU A 10 30.26 -3.40 31.67
N ARG A 11 31.39 -3.09 31.04
CA ARG A 11 31.55 -2.04 30.01
C ARG A 11 32.62 -2.49 29.02
N GLY A 12 32.34 -2.40 27.72
CA GLY A 12 33.35 -2.55 26.66
C GLY A 12 34.24 -1.32 26.62
N GLY A 13 33.61 -0.16 26.37
CA GLY A 13 34.31 1.10 26.18
C GLY A 13 34.16 1.53 24.73
N LYS A 14 35.19 2.17 24.17
CA LYS A 14 35.16 2.59 22.77
C LYS A 14 35.75 1.54 21.84
N GLY A 15 35.07 1.31 20.73
CA GLY A 15 35.43 0.35 19.70
C GLY A 15 34.72 -0.98 19.92
N ASP A 16 34.68 -1.81 18.89
CA ASP A 16 33.92 -3.06 18.91
C ASP A 16 34.47 -4.06 19.95
N ASP A 17 33.75 -4.25 21.05
CA ASP A 17 34.17 -5.09 22.17
C ASP A 17 33.36 -6.38 22.28
N THR A 18 33.95 -7.42 22.88
CA THR A 18 33.22 -8.64 23.30
C THR A 18 33.18 -8.70 24.82
N ILE A 19 31.97 -8.68 25.37
CA ILE A 19 31.69 -8.63 26.80
C ILE A 19 31.11 -9.97 27.24
N TYR A 20 31.79 -10.62 28.18
CA TYR A 20 31.33 -11.87 28.77
C TYR A 20 30.66 -11.60 30.11
N GLY A 21 29.40 -12.02 30.21
CA GLY A 21 28.61 -12.01 31.43
C GLY A 21 29.00 -13.08 32.44
N SER A 22 28.07 -13.33 33.36
CA SER A 22 28.14 -14.39 34.36
C SER A 22 26.83 -15.18 34.40
N TYR A 23 26.54 -15.84 35.52
CA TYR A 23 25.26 -16.52 35.75
C TYR A 23 24.44 -15.82 36.84
N ALA A 24 24.86 -14.62 37.23
CA ALA A 24 24.18 -13.77 38.18
C ALA A 24 23.62 -12.55 37.46
N ASN A 25 22.76 -11.80 38.14
CA ASN A 25 22.16 -10.59 37.61
C ASN A 25 23.26 -9.56 37.28
N ASP A 26 23.53 -9.37 36.00
CA ASP A 26 24.57 -8.49 35.49
C ASP A 26 23.98 -7.19 34.94
N ALA A 27 24.82 -6.16 34.91
CA ALA A 27 24.47 -4.89 34.29
C ALA A 27 25.52 -4.51 33.25
N TYR A 28 25.08 -4.26 32.01
CA TYR A 28 25.92 -3.84 30.90
C TYR A 28 25.69 -2.36 30.63
N GLU A 29 26.74 -1.57 30.64
CA GLU A 29 26.65 -0.13 30.41
C GLU A 29 27.20 0.24 29.03
N PHE A 30 26.39 0.96 28.25
CA PHE A 30 26.71 1.34 26.87
C PHE A 30 26.47 2.85 26.66
N ASN A 31 27.39 3.53 25.99
CA ASN A 31 27.35 4.97 25.74
C ASN A 31 27.49 5.27 24.24
N LEU A 32 27.15 6.50 23.85
CA LEU A 32 27.29 6.94 22.46
C LEU A 32 28.77 6.95 22.02
N GLY A 33 29.05 6.33 20.87
CA GLY A 33 30.39 6.16 20.31
C GLY A 33 31.18 5.00 20.91
N ASP A 34 30.52 4.05 21.57
CA ASP A 34 31.12 2.82 22.09
C ASP A 34 31.34 1.79 20.96
N GLY A 35 30.65 1.87 19.82
CA GLY A 35 30.89 1.03 18.64
C GLY A 35 29.95 -0.17 18.55
N HIS A 36 30.39 -1.25 17.91
CA HIS A 36 29.60 -2.47 17.72
C HIS A 36 29.98 -3.55 18.76
N ASP A 37 29.31 -3.55 19.90
CA ASP A 37 29.62 -4.47 21.00
C ASP A 37 28.85 -5.79 20.89
N THR A 38 29.44 -6.86 21.42
CA THR A 38 28.82 -8.19 21.53
C THR A 38 28.78 -8.64 22.98
N ILE A 39 27.59 -8.95 23.50
CA ILE A 39 27.36 -9.53 24.82
C ILE A 39 27.15 -11.04 24.67
N ILE A 40 27.87 -11.80 25.48
CA ILE A 40 27.70 -13.24 25.61
C ILE A 40 27.42 -13.56 27.08
N GLU A 41 26.18 -13.99 27.38
CA GLU A 41 25.71 -14.34 28.73
C GLU A 41 26.25 -15.69 29.22
N THR A 42 27.57 -15.80 29.25
CA THR A 42 28.27 -16.92 29.85
C THR A 42 29.69 -16.53 30.24
N THR A 43 30.23 -17.24 31.22
CA THR A 43 31.66 -17.15 31.51
C THR A 43 32.47 -17.84 30.40
N THR A 44 33.63 -17.28 30.05
CA THR A 44 34.55 -17.76 28.99
C THR A 44 34.96 -19.25 29.07
N ASP A 45 34.71 -19.95 30.18
CA ASP A 45 35.22 -21.30 30.47
C ASP A 45 34.15 -22.35 30.84
N LYS A 46 32.85 -22.07 30.69
CA LYS A 46 31.77 -23.01 31.11
C LYS A 46 30.73 -23.29 30.02
N ALA A 47 30.24 -24.53 30.01
CA ALA A 47 29.16 -24.99 29.12
C ALA A 47 27.77 -24.69 29.72
N TYR A 48 26.78 -24.51 28.84
CA TYR A 48 25.40 -24.05 29.08
C TYR A 48 24.47 -24.94 29.93
N SER A 49 24.98 -25.91 30.71
CA SER A 49 24.12 -26.91 31.36
C SER A 49 23.79 -26.60 32.83
N ASN A 50 22.49 -26.65 33.18
CA ASN A 50 21.94 -26.58 34.54
C ASN A 50 22.15 -25.25 35.29
N VAL A 51 22.00 -24.12 34.58
CA VAL A 51 22.09 -22.77 35.16
C VAL A 51 20.68 -22.23 35.43
N MET A 52 20.47 -21.45 36.49
CA MET A 52 19.19 -20.76 36.71
C MET A 52 19.14 -19.49 35.87
N ALA A 53 17.95 -19.03 35.49
CA ALA A 53 17.80 -17.72 34.83
C ALA A 53 18.31 -16.59 35.76
N SER A 54 19.09 -15.68 35.18
CA SER A 54 19.54 -14.42 35.77
C SER A 54 18.56 -13.29 35.45
N TYR A 55 18.73 -12.14 36.10
CA TYR A 55 18.06 -10.90 35.76
C TYR A 55 19.09 -9.88 35.28
N ASP A 56 19.26 -9.79 33.96
CA ASP A 56 20.32 -9.01 33.34
C ASP A 56 19.77 -7.72 32.73
N VAL A 57 20.55 -6.65 32.84
CA VAL A 57 20.12 -5.29 32.49
C VAL A 57 21.11 -4.62 31.56
N ILE A 58 20.62 -4.08 30.44
CA ILE A 58 21.39 -3.10 29.65
C ILE A 58 21.03 -1.69 30.13
N ARG A 59 22.05 -0.84 30.33
CA ARG A 59 21.91 0.54 30.78
C ARG A 59 22.53 1.46 29.76
N PHE A 60 21.68 2.20 29.05
CA PHE A 60 22.12 3.24 28.13
C PHE A 60 22.50 4.52 28.88
N GLY A 61 23.67 5.06 28.54
CA GLY A 61 24.19 6.31 29.05
C GLY A 61 23.40 7.54 28.58
N ALA A 62 23.80 8.71 29.08
CA ALA A 62 23.14 9.97 28.72
C ALA A 62 23.26 10.26 27.21
N GLY A 63 22.18 10.75 26.61
CA GLY A 63 22.13 11.10 25.19
C GLY A 63 21.66 9.99 24.26
N ILE A 64 21.26 8.84 24.81
CA ILE A 64 20.56 7.77 24.11
C ILE A 64 19.16 7.66 24.71
N SER A 65 18.13 7.79 23.89
CA SER A 65 16.73 7.59 24.25
C SER A 65 16.18 6.30 23.64
N VAL A 66 15.02 5.86 24.10
CA VAL A 66 14.35 4.67 23.56
C VAL A 66 14.09 4.81 22.05
N ASN A 67 13.76 6.01 21.59
CA ASN A 67 13.49 6.28 20.18
C ASN A 67 14.75 6.27 19.30
N ASP A 68 15.95 6.25 19.89
CA ASP A 68 17.21 6.18 19.15
C ASP A 68 17.64 4.73 18.86
N ILE A 69 17.00 3.74 19.50
CA ILE A 69 17.37 2.33 19.47
C ILE A 69 16.32 1.51 18.73
N GLU A 70 16.75 0.89 17.64
CA GLU A 70 16.03 -0.14 16.90
C GLU A 70 16.32 -1.50 17.55
N ILE A 71 15.29 -2.27 17.89
CA ILE A 71 15.40 -3.57 18.58
C ILE A 71 15.02 -4.66 17.59
N ILE A 72 15.96 -5.53 17.24
CA ILE A 72 15.84 -6.47 16.14
C ILE A 72 16.15 -7.88 16.63
N GLN A 73 15.33 -8.87 16.26
CA GLN A 73 15.71 -10.27 16.35
C GLN A 73 16.53 -10.68 15.11
N SER A 74 17.79 -11.06 15.30
CA SER A 74 18.68 -11.53 14.24
C SER A 74 19.02 -13.01 14.45
N GLY A 75 18.17 -13.90 13.94
CA GLY A 75 18.26 -15.34 14.22
C GLY A 75 17.96 -15.62 15.70
N ASP A 76 18.90 -16.24 16.41
CA ASP A 76 18.79 -16.46 17.87
C ASP A 76 19.28 -15.25 18.69
N ASN A 77 19.80 -14.19 18.06
CA ASN A 77 20.42 -13.05 18.73
C ASN A 77 19.47 -11.85 18.83
N LEU A 78 19.65 -11.03 19.87
CA LEU A 78 19.04 -9.71 19.99
C LEU A 78 20.04 -8.65 19.51
N LEU A 79 19.64 -7.80 18.58
CA LEU A 79 20.42 -6.67 18.09
C LEU A 79 19.75 -5.36 18.50
N LEU A 80 20.45 -4.53 19.26
CA LEU A 80 20.06 -3.17 19.60
C LEU A 80 20.89 -2.21 18.74
N LYS A 81 20.29 -1.62 17.72
CA LYS A 81 20.99 -0.78 16.74
C LYS A 81 20.63 0.69 16.95
N HIS A 82 21.64 1.54 17.13
CA HIS A 82 21.40 2.97 17.23
C HIS A 82 21.22 3.57 15.82
N GLN A 83 20.29 4.52 15.70
CA GLN A 83 20.03 5.27 14.46
C GLN A 83 21.24 6.05 13.91
N ASN A 84 22.33 6.22 14.67
CA ASN A 84 23.52 6.90 14.18
C ASN A 84 24.33 6.03 13.19
N GLY A 85 23.98 4.74 13.07
CA GLY A 85 24.60 3.78 12.17
C GLY A 85 26.05 3.39 12.52
N GLN A 86 26.54 3.76 13.71
CA GLN A 86 27.91 3.50 14.18
C GLN A 86 27.93 2.73 15.51
N ASP A 87 26.84 2.74 16.27
CA ASP A 87 26.74 2.11 17.58
C ASP A 87 25.68 1.00 17.55
N SER A 88 26.02 -0.16 18.13
CA SER A 88 25.06 -1.26 18.32
C SER A 88 25.51 -2.24 19.40
N ILE A 89 24.56 -2.98 19.98
CA ILE A 89 24.83 -4.11 20.87
C ILE A 89 24.20 -5.37 20.28
N THR A 90 24.98 -6.42 20.08
CA THR A 90 24.46 -7.77 19.80
C THR A 90 24.51 -8.61 21.07
N VAL A 91 23.38 -9.18 21.49
CA VAL A 91 23.30 -10.16 22.57
C VAL A 91 23.13 -11.55 21.96
N GLU A 92 24.13 -12.40 22.14
CA GLU A 92 24.11 -13.75 21.57
C GLU A 92 23.08 -14.65 22.24
N ASN A 93 22.33 -15.40 21.43
CA ASN A 93 21.40 -16.46 21.86
C ASN A 93 20.23 -15.97 22.74
N HIS A 94 19.92 -14.68 22.73
CA HIS A 94 18.79 -14.09 23.47
C HIS A 94 17.46 -14.85 23.24
N PHE A 95 17.23 -15.29 22.01
CA PHE A 95 16.01 -16.00 21.60
C PHE A 95 16.17 -17.53 21.54
N LEU A 96 17.37 -18.05 21.83
CA LEU A 96 17.64 -19.48 21.78
C LEU A 96 16.83 -20.23 22.85
N THR A 97 15.92 -21.09 22.41
CA THR A 97 15.15 -21.96 23.30
C THR A 97 15.86 -23.31 23.48
N TYR A 98 16.49 -23.52 24.64
CA TYR A 98 17.17 -24.77 24.98
C TYR A 98 16.34 -25.66 25.92
N TYR A 99 16.44 -26.99 25.75
CA TYR A 99 15.73 -28.04 26.52
C TYR A 99 15.36 -27.65 27.95
N GLY A 100 14.06 -27.39 28.20
CA GLY A 100 13.50 -27.23 29.55
C GLY A 100 13.48 -25.81 30.12
N ASP A 101 13.46 -24.77 29.28
CA ASP A 101 13.18 -23.37 29.66
C ASP A 101 14.29 -22.63 30.42
N ILE A 102 15.56 -23.02 30.22
CA ILE A 102 16.69 -22.33 30.87
C ILE A 102 17.07 -21.08 30.05
N GLN A 103 16.44 -19.96 30.38
CA GLN A 103 16.52 -18.65 29.70
C GLN A 103 17.63 -17.72 30.22
N HIS A 104 18.80 -18.25 30.58
CA HIS A 104 19.90 -17.44 31.15
C HIS A 104 20.60 -16.50 30.15
N PHE A 105 20.20 -16.50 28.88
CA PHE A 105 20.75 -15.62 27.83
C PHE A 105 19.97 -14.32 27.66
N LYS A 106 18.86 -14.18 28.39
CA LYS A 106 17.91 -13.10 28.17
C LYS A 106 18.37 -11.82 28.86
N ILE A 107 18.21 -10.70 28.16
CA ILE A 107 18.24 -9.39 28.80
C ILE A 107 16.84 -9.13 29.31
N ASN A 108 16.71 -8.96 30.62
CA ASN A 108 15.41 -8.83 31.27
C ASN A 108 14.88 -7.40 31.29
N GLU A 109 15.78 -6.43 31.15
CA GLU A 109 15.46 -5.02 31.19
C GLU A 109 16.47 -4.18 30.39
N ILE A 110 16.00 -3.19 29.66
CA ILE A 110 16.81 -2.12 29.09
C ILE A 110 16.40 -0.82 29.77
N THR A 111 17.36 -0.06 30.29
CA THR A 111 17.10 1.20 31.01
C THR A 111 17.83 2.37 30.37
N PHE A 112 17.18 3.53 30.41
CA PHE A 112 17.68 4.78 29.82
C PHE A 112 17.93 5.84 30.89
N ALA A 113 18.80 6.82 30.57
CA ALA A 113 19.21 7.86 31.52
C ALA A 113 18.07 8.80 31.96
N ASP A 114 16.98 8.89 31.20
CA ASP A 114 15.78 9.66 31.52
C ASP A 114 14.83 8.94 32.49
N GLY A 115 15.12 7.67 32.82
CA GLY A 115 14.31 6.80 33.67
C GLY A 115 13.32 5.92 32.92
N THR A 116 13.27 5.99 31.58
CA THR A 116 12.52 5.05 30.74
C THR A 116 13.13 3.66 30.85
N SER A 117 12.30 2.61 30.82
CA SER A 117 12.73 1.21 30.87
C SER A 117 11.86 0.35 29.95
N LEU A 118 12.49 -0.60 29.24
CA LEU A 118 11.82 -1.68 28.51
C LEU A 118 12.00 -2.99 29.28
N SER A 119 10.91 -3.68 29.55
CA SER A 119 10.90 -5.02 30.15
C SER A 119 11.20 -6.09 29.11
N LEU A 120 11.46 -7.33 29.56
CA LEU A 120 11.61 -8.48 28.66
C LEU A 120 10.42 -8.63 27.69
N THR A 121 9.20 -8.36 28.15
CA THR A 121 8.01 -8.43 27.29
C THR A 121 8.03 -7.36 26.21
N ASP A 122 8.50 -6.15 26.53
CA ASP A 122 8.65 -5.07 25.56
C ASP A 122 9.77 -5.39 24.55
N ILE A 123 10.88 -5.98 25.02
CA ILE A 123 11.99 -6.43 24.16
C ILE A 123 11.52 -7.50 23.19
N ASP A 124 10.85 -8.55 23.69
CA ASP A 124 10.34 -9.65 22.85
C ASP A 124 9.34 -9.10 21.81
N ALA A 125 8.45 -8.16 22.18
CA ALA A 125 7.49 -7.54 21.25
C ALA A 125 8.18 -6.68 20.18
N LEU A 126 9.03 -5.73 20.59
CA LEU A 126 9.73 -4.81 19.67
C LEU A 126 10.68 -5.55 18.72
N SER A 127 11.36 -6.59 19.22
CA SER A 127 12.27 -7.40 18.39
C SER A 127 11.58 -8.20 17.28
N SER A 128 10.27 -8.41 17.39
CA SER A 128 9.47 -9.18 16.42
C SER A 128 8.93 -8.31 15.26
N GLN A 129 9.25 -7.02 15.24
CA GLN A 129 8.76 -6.06 14.23
C GLN A 129 9.69 -5.92 13.02
N HIS A 130 10.78 -6.69 12.96
CA HIS A 130 11.72 -6.70 11.84
C HIS A 130 11.86 -8.12 11.27
N GLY A 131 11.48 -8.31 10.01
CA GLY A 131 11.66 -9.56 9.27
C GLY A 131 13.06 -9.68 8.64
N SER A 132 13.27 -10.74 7.86
CA SER A 132 14.55 -11.08 7.23
C SER A 132 14.48 -11.01 5.69
N ASP A 133 15.32 -11.74 4.95
CA ASP A 133 15.22 -11.87 3.48
C ASP A 133 14.39 -13.11 3.07
N LEU A 134 13.58 -13.64 3.99
CA LEU A 134 12.76 -14.83 3.83
C LEU A 134 11.28 -14.48 4.06
N GLY A 135 10.38 -15.12 3.32
CA GLY A 135 8.94 -14.95 3.56
C GLY A 135 8.51 -15.48 4.94
N GLU A 136 7.91 -14.59 5.73
CA GLU A 136 7.62 -14.73 7.15
C GLU A 136 6.20 -14.29 7.49
N GLN A 137 5.78 -14.59 8.72
CA GLN A 137 4.56 -14.01 9.29
C GLN A 137 4.95 -13.08 10.43
N LEU A 138 4.64 -11.80 10.28
CA LEU A 138 4.89 -10.77 11.28
C LEU A 138 3.56 -10.39 11.95
N LEU A 139 3.61 -10.21 13.27
CA LEU A 139 2.48 -9.80 14.08
C LEU A 139 2.90 -8.61 14.91
N GLY A 140 2.16 -7.51 14.79
CA GLY A 140 2.27 -6.38 15.70
C GLY A 140 1.68 -6.67 17.08
N SER A 141 1.70 -5.63 17.89
CA SER A 141 1.27 -5.55 19.27
C SER A 141 -0.10 -4.85 19.35
N SER A 142 -0.65 -4.66 20.55
CA SER A 142 -1.93 -3.94 20.70
C SER A 142 -1.75 -2.42 20.79
N GLY A 143 -0.64 -1.87 20.29
CA GLY A 143 -0.39 -0.44 20.24
C GLY A 143 0.45 -0.10 19.01
N ASN A 144 0.70 1.20 18.83
CA ASN A 144 1.34 1.73 17.63
C ASN A 144 2.74 1.14 17.38
N ASP A 145 2.91 0.51 16.23
CA ASP A 145 4.09 -0.22 15.82
C ASP A 145 4.76 0.38 14.58
N ASN A 146 6.06 0.08 14.42
CA ASN A 146 6.77 0.28 13.16
C ASN A 146 7.31 -1.07 12.70
N ILE A 147 6.66 -1.67 11.70
CA ILE A 147 6.99 -3.01 11.20
C ILE A 147 7.77 -2.89 9.88
N TYR A 148 8.85 -3.64 9.77
CA TYR A 148 9.70 -3.73 8.57
C TYR A 148 9.87 -5.20 8.21
N ALA A 149 9.24 -5.67 7.14
CA ALA A 149 9.23 -7.10 6.81
C ALA A 149 10.51 -7.57 6.11
N GLY A 150 11.25 -6.68 5.46
CA GLY A 150 12.52 -7.02 4.82
C GLY A 150 12.34 -7.52 3.39
N GLY A 151 13.02 -8.60 3.04
CA GLY A 151 12.87 -9.27 1.77
C GLY A 151 12.06 -10.56 1.91
N GLY A 152 11.39 -10.99 0.85
CA GLY A 152 10.62 -12.23 0.88
C GLY A 152 9.15 -11.95 0.61
N ASP A 153 8.34 -13.01 0.62
CA ASP A 153 6.89 -12.87 0.45
C ASP A 153 6.26 -12.96 1.85
N ASP A 154 5.95 -11.82 2.45
CA ASP A 154 5.58 -11.72 3.86
C ASP A 154 4.07 -11.66 4.11
N SER A 155 3.66 -12.01 5.33
CA SER A 155 2.29 -11.86 5.82
C SER A 155 2.30 -11.08 7.13
N ILE A 156 1.92 -9.80 7.08
CA ILE A 156 1.99 -8.87 8.19
C ILE A 156 0.58 -8.55 8.70
N PHE A 157 0.40 -8.61 10.02
CA PHE A 157 -0.82 -8.19 10.70
C PHE A 157 -0.46 -7.20 11.81
N ALA A 158 -0.80 -5.92 11.64
CA ALA A 158 -0.32 -4.83 12.49
C ALA A 158 -1.03 -4.77 13.87
N LYS A 159 -2.31 -5.19 13.91
CA LYS A 159 -3.14 -5.37 15.12
C LYS A 159 -3.82 -4.06 15.56
N ASP A 160 -3.86 -3.76 16.86
CA ASP A 160 -4.56 -2.57 17.34
C ASP A 160 -3.53 -1.44 17.43
N GLY A 161 -3.82 -0.24 16.95
CA GLY A 161 -2.90 0.90 17.06
C GLY A 161 -2.84 1.70 15.76
N ASP A 162 -2.30 2.93 15.81
CA ASP A 162 -1.99 3.63 14.56
C ASP A 162 -0.58 3.21 14.11
N ASP A 163 -0.51 2.29 13.16
CA ASP A 163 0.72 1.56 12.79
C ASP A 163 1.38 2.10 11.52
N ILE A 164 2.67 1.83 11.40
CA ILE A 164 3.45 2.05 10.17
C ILE A 164 4.06 0.72 9.75
N VAL A 165 3.70 0.24 8.57
CA VAL A 165 4.15 -1.06 8.06
C VAL A 165 4.85 -0.90 6.71
N TYR A 166 6.02 -1.49 6.60
CA TYR A 166 6.81 -1.59 5.37
C TYR A 166 6.96 -3.07 5.01
N GLY A 167 6.33 -3.52 3.91
CA GLY A 167 6.56 -4.84 3.31
C GLY A 167 7.97 -4.96 2.70
N GLU A 168 8.47 -3.85 2.17
CA GLU A 168 9.79 -3.73 1.57
C GLU A 168 9.94 -4.49 0.24
N ALA A 169 10.51 -5.69 0.17
CA ALA A 169 10.80 -6.34 -1.11
C ALA A 169 10.24 -7.76 -1.21
N GLY A 170 9.36 -7.99 -2.17
CA GLY A 170 8.76 -9.28 -2.48
C GLY A 170 7.25 -9.15 -2.53
N LYS A 171 6.52 -10.27 -2.51
CA LYS A 171 5.05 -10.25 -2.64
C LYS A 171 4.42 -10.31 -1.27
N ASP A 172 3.99 -9.17 -0.76
CA ASP A 172 3.55 -9.05 0.62
C ASP A 172 2.03 -9.02 0.75
N TYR A 173 1.55 -9.56 1.86
CA TYR A 173 0.20 -9.36 2.38
C TYR A 173 0.29 -8.50 3.63
N ILE A 174 -0.36 -7.34 3.63
CA ILE A 174 -0.36 -6.40 4.75
C ILE A 174 -1.81 -6.13 5.19
N ASP A 175 -2.10 -6.40 6.46
CA ASP A 175 -3.38 -6.09 7.12
C ASP A 175 -3.12 -5.16 8.30
N GLY A 176 -3.65 -3.93 8.24
CA GLY A 176 -3.54 -2.93 9.31
C GLY A 176 -4.30 -3.32 10.58
N GLU A 177 -5.41 -4.05 10.42
CA GLU A 177 -6.38 -4.35 11.49
C GLU A 177 -7.07 -3.10 12.06
N ASP A 178 -6.91 -2.75 13.34
CA ASP A 178 -7.71 -1.70 13.99
C ASP A 178 -6.84 -0.44 14.26
N GLY A 179 -7.10 0.68 13.58
CA GLY A 179 -6.41 1.95 13.81
C GLY A 179 -6.21 2.74 12.53
N ASN A 180 -5.56 3.91 12.60
CA ASN A 180 -5.29 4.71 11.39
C ASN A 180 -3.87 4.46 10.91
N ASP A 181 -3.75 3.57 9.94
CA ASP A 181 -2.48 2.96 9.58
C ASP A 181 -1.84 3.60 8.35
N ARG A 182 -0.53 3.36 8.23
CA ARG A 182 0.27 3.72 7.06
C ARG A 182 0.94 2.47 6.52
N LEU A 183 0.39 1.91 5.46
CA LEU A 183 0.84 0.64 4.88
C LEU A 183 1.60 0.90 3.58
N PHE A 184 2.83 0.42 3.51
CA PHE A 184 3.72 0.51 2.35
C PHE A 184 4.09 -0.89 1.87
N GLY A 185 3.64 -1.28 0.67
CA GLY A 185 3.98 -2.57 0.05
C GLY A 185 5.47 -2.63 -0.27
N GLY A 186 5.91 -1.75 -1.17
CA GLY A 186 7.32 -1.56 -1.49
C GLY A 186 7.62 -2.02 -2.91
N GLY A 187 8.30 -3.14 -3.08
CA GLY A 187 8.62 -3.67 -4.40
C GLY A 187 8.17 -5.11 -4.55
N GLY A 188 7.18 -5.33 -5.40
CA GLY A 188 6.59 -6.63 -5.70
C GLY A 188 5.10 -6.47 -5.99
N ASP A 189 4.39 -7.58 -6.11
CA ASP A 189 2.95 -7.52 -6.40
C ASP A 189 2.18 -7.63 -5.08
N ASP A 190 1.92 -6.52 -4.40
CA ASP A 190 1.50 -6.55 -2.99
C ASP A 190 -0.02 -6.62 -2.80
N SER A 191 -0.48 -6.95 -1.60
CA SER A 191 -1.89 -6.94 -1.21
C SER A 191 -2.08 -6.24 0.13
N LEU A 192 -2.71 -5.06 0.09
CA LEU A 192 -2.87 -4.17 1.24
C LEU A 192 -4.35 -4.07 1.64
N HIS A 193 -4.64 -4.27 2.92
CA HIS A 193 -5.94 -4.04 3.54
C HIS A 193 -5.74 -3.18 4.78
N GLY A 194 -6.26 -1.94 4.77
CA GLY A 194 -6.21 -1.05 5.94
C GLY A 194 -7.02 -1.58 7.13
N SER A 195 -8.16 -2.21 6.84
CA SER A 195 -9.15 -2.68 7.83
C SER A 195 -9.86 -1.50 8.51
N LEU A 196 -10.02 -1.46 9.83
CA LEU A 196 -10.86 -0.47 10.51
C LEU A 196 -10.06 0.79 10.85
N GLY A 197 -10.38 1.91 10.22
CA GLY A 197 -9.80 3.22 10.51
C GLY A 197 -9.76 4.11 9.28
N ASP A 198 -9.08 5.25 9.38
CA ASP A 198 -8.84 6.11 8.22
C ASP A 198 -7.38 5.93 7.76
N ASP A 199 -7.16 5.03 6.80
CA ASP A 199 -5.82 4.52 6.46
C ASP A 199 -5.16 5.23 5.28
N ILE A 200 -3.83 5.09 5.19
CA ILE A 200 -3.03 5.51 4.03
C ILE A 200 -2.28 4.30 3.47
N LEU A 201 -2.55 3.97 2.21
CA LEU A 201 -2.03 2.80 1.52
C LEU A 201 -1.18 3.21 0.32
N ASP A 202 0.00 2.62 0.19
CA ASP A 202 0.89 2.78 -0.96
C ASP A 202 1.55 1.43 -1.28
N GLY A 203 1.13 0.81 -2.38
CA GLY A 203 1.63 -0.50 -2.82
C GLY A 203 3.05 -0.43 -3.36
N GLY A 204 3.46 0.72 -3.91
CA GLY A 204 4.80 0.90 -4.47
C GLY A 204 4.93 0.35 -5.89
N GLN A 205 6.00 -0.41 -6.17
CA GLN A 205 6.30 -0.92 -7.50
C GLN A 205 5.74 -2.33 -7.70
N GLY A 206 4.97 -2.53 -8.76
CA GLY A 206 4.44 -3.84 -9.13
C GLY A 206 2.94 -3.76 -9.32
N ASN A 207 2.26 -4.89 -9.43
CA ASN A 207 0.80 -4.90 -9.60
C ASN A 207 0.14 -5.14 -8.25
N ASP A 208 -0.38 -4.07 -7.66
CA ASP A 208 -0.83 -4.09 -6.28
C ASP A 208 -2.34 -4.25 -6.17
N HIS A 209 -2.75 -4.94 -5.10
CA HIS A 209 -4.14 -5.16 -4.76
C HIS A 209 -4.50 -4.43 -3.48
N TYR A 210 -5.46 -3.51 -3.56
CA TYR A 210 -6.06 -2.87 -2.40
C TYR A 210 -7.38 -3.55 -2.07
N VAL A 211 -7.63 -3.80 -0.79
CA VAL A 211 -8.91 -4.39 -0.33
C VAL A 211 -9.64 -3.38 0.54
N TYR A 212 -10.93 -3.23 0.26
CA TYR A 212 -11.86 -2.44 1.06
C TYR A 212 -13.12 -3.26 1.39
N ARG A 213 -13.55 -3.22 2.65
CA ARG A 213 -14.71 -3.91 3.21
C ARG A 213 -15.70 -2.93 3.87
N PRO A 214 -16.94 -3.35 4.13
CA PRO A 214 -17.92 -2.50 4.81
C PRO A 214 -17.44 -2.09 6.20
N GLY A 215 -17.39 -0.78 6.45
CA GLY A 215 -17.00 -0.22 7.74
C GLY A 215 -15.52 0.06 7.91
N ASP A 216 -14.69 -0.17 6.88
CA ASP A 216 -13.24 0.07 6.94
C ASP A 216 -12.95 1.53 7.27
N GLY A 217 -13.59 2.49 6.59
CA GLY A 217 -13.50 3.91 6.96
C GLY A 217 -13.21 4.80 5.78
N GLN A 218 -12.42 5.85 5.96
CA GLN A 218 -11.99 6.74 4.88
C GLN A 218 -10.52 6.54 4.52
N ASP A 219 -10.29 5.67 3.53
CA ASP A 219 -8.93 5.29 3.15
C ASP A 219 -8.40 6.19 2.03
N VAL A 220 -7.09 6.35 2.00
CA VAL A 220 -6.36 7.07 0.96
C VAL A 220 -5.34 6.14 0.32
N ILE A 221 -5.46 5.93 -0.99
CA ILE A 221 -4.42 5.29 -1.81
C ILE A 221 -3.55 6.40 -2.42
N ASP A 222 -2.27 6.45 -2.06
CA ASP A 222 -1.27 7.41 -2.57
C ASP A 222 -0.12 6.68 -3.26
N GLN A 223 -0.40 6.17 -4.47
CA GLN A 223 0.54 5.36 -5.26
C GLN A 223 1.88 6.06 -5.47
N SER A 224 2.99 5.41 -5.11
CA SER A 224 4.34 5.92 -5.41
C SER A 224 5.05 5.20 -6.55
N GLY A 225 4.62 3.99 -6.91
CA GLY A 225 5.09 3.25 -8.09
C GLY A 225 3.94 2.89 -9.02
N GLY A 226 4.27 2.31 -10.17
CA GLY A 226 3.29 1.97 -11.21
C GLY A 226 3.11 0.47 -11.39
N GLY A 227 2.05 0.10 -12.10
CA GLY A 227 1.68 -1.26 -12.43
C GLY A 227 0.21 -1.35 -12.82
N GLU A 228 -0.33 -2.56 -12.91
CA GLU A 228 -1.76 -2.79 -13.08
C GLU A 228 -2.46 -2.96 -11.73
N ASP A 229 -2.69 -1.83 -11.06
CA ASP A 229 -3.23 -1.82 -9.69
C ASP A 229 -4.75 -1.92 -9.64
N ILE A 230 -5.25 -2.70 -8.66
CA ILE A 230 -6.66 -3.03 -8.54
C ILE A 230 -7.16 -2.73 -7.13
N LEU A 231 -8.23 -1.95 -7.03
CA LEU A 231 -9.01 -1.79 -5.80
C LEU A 231 -10.19 -2.77 -5.78
N PHE A 232 -10.17 -3.71 -4.84
CA PHE A 232 -11.22 -4.69 -4.60
C PHE A 232 -12.17 -4.21 -3.51
N PHE A 233 -13.44 -4.13 -3.85
CA PHE A 233 -14.52 -4.00 -2.88
C PHE A 233 -15.09 -5.39 -2.59
N THR A 234 -15.08 -5.81 -1.33
CA THR A 234 -15.48 -7.17 -0.93
C THR A 234 -16.67 -7.15 0.06
N ASP A 235 -17.08 -8.31 0.56
CA ASP A 235 -18.13 -8.47 1.58
C ASP A 235 -19.46 -7.75 1.26
N GLY A 236 -19.91 -7.90 0.02
CA GLY A 236 -21.21 -7.42 -0.45
C GLY A 236 -21.21 -5.97 -0.94
N ILE A 237 -20.05 -5.32 -1.10
CA ILE A 237 -19.95 -4.02 -1.78
C ILE A 237 -19.98 -4.24 -3.30
N GLY A 238 -21.19 -4.45 -3.83
CA GLY A 238 -21.44 -4.53 -5.27
C GLY A 238 -21.46 -3.15 -5.95
N GLU A 239 -21.39 -3.13 -7.29
CA GLU A 239 -21.33 -1.92 -8.12
C GLU A 239 -22.42 -0.89 -7.79
N ASN A 240 -23.63 -1.35 -7.49
CA ASN A 240 -24.78 -0.49 -7.19
C ASN A 240 -24.68 0.25 -5.84
N ARG A 241 -23.66 -0.05 -5.02
CA ARG A 241 -23.34 0.65 -3.77
C ARG A 241 -22.23 1.68 -3.96
N LEU A 242 -21.59 1.71 -5.11
CA LEU A 242 -20.46 2.61 -5.38
C LEU A 242 -20.94 3.87 -6.11
N SER A 243 -20.34 5.00 -5.73
CA SER A 243 -20.47 6.26 -6.45
C SER A 243 -19.09 6.88 -6.64
N PHE A 244 -18.81 7.35 -7.84
CA PHE A 244 -17.52 7.91 -8.23
C PHE A 244 -17.67 9.43 -8.32
N THR A 245 -16.68 10.18 -7.82
CA THR A 245 -16.62 11.64 -7.92
C THR A 245 -15.18 12.07 -8.16
N ARG A 246 -14.98 13.07 -9.03
CA ARG A 246 -13.67 13.73 -9.18
C ARG A 246 -13.60 14.94 -8.26
N GLU A 247 -12.53 15.04 -7.48
CA GLU A 247 -12.22 16.18 -6.62
C GLU A 247 -10.80 16.69 -6.90
N GLY A 248 -10.67 17.73 -7.73
CA GLY A 248 -9.33 18.15 -8.19
C GLY A 248 -8.72 17.07 -9.08
N ASP A 249 -7.55 16.57 -8.71
CA ASP A 249 -6.86 15.47 -9.41
C ASP A 249 -7.11 14.10 -8.76
N ASP A 250 -7.88 14.06 -7.66
CA ASP A 250 -8.21 12.83 -6.94
C ASP A 250 -9.52 12.21 -7.45
N LEU A 251 -9.56 10.88 -7.45
CA LEU A 251 -10.79 10.10 -7.56
C LEU A 251 -11.31 9.76 -6.15
N LEU A 252 -12.55 10.09 -5.86
CA LEU A 252 -13.25 9.68 -4.65
C LEU A 252 -14.31 8.63 -4.99
N ILE A 253 -14.27 7.49 -4.29
CA ILE A 253 -15.24 6.40 -4.41
C ILE A 253 -15.97 6.27 -3.08
N ASN A 254 -17.25 6.64 -3.03
CA ASN A 254 -18.07 6.50 -1.81
C ASN A 254 -18.91 5.22 -1.86
N VAL A 255 -19.02 4.54 -0.72
CA VAL A 255 -19.88 3.38 -0.51
C VAL A 255 -21.20 3.82 0.13
N ASP A 256 -22.33 3.40 -0.45
CA ASP A 256 -23.70 3.70 0.00
C ASP A 256 -24.05 5.20 0.13
N ASN A 257 -23.26 6.08 -0.48
CA ASN A 257 -23.30 7.53 -0.26
C ASN A 257 -23.07 7.93 1.21
N ASP A 258 -22.31 7.12 1.96
CA ASP A 258 -21.83 7.42 3.29
C ASP A 258 -20.43 8.03 3.20
N ALA A 259 -20.30 9.28 3.63
CA ALA A 259 -19.01 9.99 3.59
C ALA A 259 -17.97 9.41 4.55
N ASN A 260 -18.36 8.54 5.50
CA ASN A 260 -17.43 7.84 6.39
C ASN A 260 -17.01 6.47 5.85
N GLN A 261 -17.45 6.10 4.64
CA GLN A 261 -17.08 4.86 3.97
C GLN A 261 -16.67 5.18 2.54
N ALA A 262 -15.40 5.54 2.37
CA ALA A 262 -14.89 6.02 1.10
C ALA A 262 -13.44 5.61 0.89
N VAL A 263 -13.06 5.51 -0.38
CA VAL A 263 -11.66 5.41 -0.79
C VAL A 263 -11.33 6.60 -1.68
N ARG A 264 -10.29 7.35 -1.31
CA ARG A 264 -9.70 8.40 -2.13
C ARG A 264 -8.46 7.86 -2.81
N ILE A 265 -8.41 7.94 -4.13
CA ILE A 265 -7.24 7.62 -4.92
C ILE A 265 -6.61 8.94 -5.35
N LYS A 266 -5.50 9.27 -4.71
CA LYS A 266 -4.86 10.57 -4.84
C LYS A 266 -4.19 10.71 -6.20
N ASP A 267 -4.31 11.89 -6.81
CA ASP A 267 -3.69 12.22 -8.09
C ASP A 267 -4.09 11.29 -9.27
N HIS A 268 -5.17 10.50 -9.13
CA HIS A 268 -5.63 9.54 -10.13
C HIS A 268 -5.75 10.13 -11.54
N PHE A 269 -6.25 11.37 -11.66
CA PHE A 269 -6.47 12.01 -12.95
C PHE A 269 -5.21 12.59 -13.61
N LEU A 270 -4.05 12.56 -12.92
CA LEU A 270 -2.75 12.80 -13.55
C LEU A 270 -2.31 11.61 -14.43
N GLY A 271 -2.92 10.43 -14.23
CA GLY A 271 -2.59 9.23 -15.00
C GLY A 271 -1.23 8.63 -14.63
N GLY A 272 -0.76 7.71 -15.49
CA GLY A 272 0.48 6.98 -15.26
C GLY A 272 0.45 6.19 -13.94
N ASP A 273 1.56 6.21 -13.22
CA ASP A 273 1.76 5.46 -11.96
C ASP A 273 0.82 5.92 -10.82
N LYS A 274 0.15 7.08 -10.96
CA LYS A 274 -0.81 7.57 -9.96
C LYS A 274 -2.23 7.01 -10.11
N ALA A 275 -2.55 6.47 -11.27
CA ALA A 275 -3.92 6.04 -11.57
C ALA A 275 -4.14 4.58 -11.18
N ILE A 276 -5.17 4.31 -10.36
CA ILE A 276 -5.71 2.95 -10.26
C ILE A 276 -6.08 2.44 -11.66
N SER A 277 -5.66 1.23 -11.99
CA SER A 277 -5.99 0.62 -13.28
C SER A 277 -7.44 0.13 -13.31
N MET A 278 -7.90 -0.41 -12.17
CA MET A 278 -9.19 -1.07 -12.11
C MET A 278 -9.82 -1.04 -10.72
N VAL A 279 -11.15 -0.96 -10.69
CA VAL A 279 -11.97 -1.15 -9.49
C VAL A 279 -12.81 -2.41 -9.68
N GLN A 280 -12.76 -3.34 -8.73
CA GLN A 280 -13.50 -4.61 -8.77
C GLN A 280 -14.56 -4.63 -7.66
N PRO A 281 -15.84 -4.36 -7.99
CA PRO A 281 -16.96 -4.56 -7.06
C PRO A 281 -17.19 -6.04 -6.74
N ASP A 282 -17.80 -6.35 -5.59
CA ASP A 282 -18.08 -7.73 -5.20
C ASP A 282 -19.06 -8.39 -6.19
N GLY A 283 -18.65 -9.52 -6.76
CA GLY A 283 -19.39 -10.33 -7.74
C GLY A 283 -19.67 -9.67 -9.11
N GLY A 284 -19.29 -8.40 -9.30
CA GLY A 284 -19.54 -7.63 -10.52
C GLY A 284 -18.43 -7.76 -11.59
N TYR A 285 -18.62 -7.07 -12.72
CA TYR A 285 -17.52 -6.83 -13.65
C TYR A 285 -16.63 -5.73 -13.09
N SER A 286 -15.34 -5.84 -13.38
CA SER A 286 -14.42 -4.77 -13.08
C SER A 286 -14.71 -3.51 -13.91
N ILE A 287 -14.39 -2.36 -13.31
CA ILE A 287 -14.54 -1.02 -13.88
C ILE A 287 -13.13 -0.48 -14.08
N THR A 288 -12.71 -0.29 -15.33
CA THR A 288 -11.38 0.23 -15.65
C THR A 288 -11.28 1.73 -15.42
N ALA A 289 -10.07 2.27 -15.33
CA ALA A 289 -9.82 3.72 -15.31
C ALA A 289 -10.55 4.45 -16.46
N GLU A 290 -10.53 3.87 -17.66
CA GLU A 290 -11.28 4.39 -18.82
C GLU A 290 -12.79 4.49 -18.57
N GLN A 291 -13.37 3.47 -17.93
CA GLN A 291 -14.80 3.44 -17.62
C GLN A 291 -15.14 4.42 -16.49
N ILE A 292 -14.27 4.59 -15.49
CA ILE A 292 -14.41 5.62 -14.45
C ILE A 292 -14.38 7.01 -15.09
N ASN A 293 -13.45 7.24 -16.01
CA ASN A 293 -13.36 8.49 -16.77
C ASN A 293 -14.65 8.78 -17.56
N GLN A 294 -15.21 7.77 -18.23
CA GLN A 294 -16.50 7.86 -18.92
C GLN A 294 -17.67 8.18 -17.99
N LEU A 295 -17.74 7.54 -16.81
CA LEU A 295 -18.78 7.80 -15.81
C LEU A 295 -18.75 9.24 -15.28
N LEU A 296 -17.56 9.80 -15.15
CA LEU A 296 -17.33 11.16 -14.64
C LEU A 296 -17.37 12.24 -15.72
N GLY A 297 -17.50 11.86 -16.99
CA GLY A 297 -17.44 12.80 -18.12
C GLY A 297 -16.08 13.50 -18.24
N VAL A 298 -15.01 12.85 -17.78
CA VAL A 298 -13.63 13.33 -17.93
C VAL A 298 -12.98 12.61 -19.10
N SER A 299 -12.45 13.35 -20.07
CA SER A 299 -11.67 12.78 -21.17
C SER A 299 -10.26 12.46 -20.68
N PRO A 300 -9.70 11.27 -20.98
CA PRO A 300 -8.30 10.97 -20.71
C PRO A 300 -7.40 11.89 -21.56
N GLY A 301 -6.55 12.71 -20.91
CA GLY A 301 -5.45 13.42 -21.60
C GLY A 301 -5.46 14.96 -21.56
N ASN A 302 -5.72 15.60 -20.42
CA ASN A 302 -5.54 17.05 -20.30
C ASN A 302 -4.70 17.50 -19.09
N ASP A 303 -3.43 17.12 -19.07
CA ASP A 303 -2.34 18.09 -18.88
C ASP A 303 -1.18 17.65 -19.80
N ASN A 304 -0.77 18.44 -20.79
CA ASN A 304 0.22 19.48 -20.62
C ASN A 304 0.26 20.38 -21.86
N ASN A 305 0.45 21.67 -21.58
CA ASN A 305 0.78 22.77 -22.46
C ASN A 305 -0.39 23.61 -22.98
N GLY A 306 -0.47 24.82 -22.42
CA GLY A 306 -1.51 25.80 -22.64
C GLY A 306 -1.75 26.11 -24.12
N ASN A 307 -2.93 25.70 -24.59
CA ASN A 307 -3.77 26.49 -25.46
C ASN A 307 -5.19 25.89 -25.39
N ASP A 308 -5.83 26.03 -24.22
CA ASP A 308 -7.27 25.85 -24.08
C ASP A 308 -7.97 26.97 -24.86
N ASN A 309 -8.05 26.78 -26.18
CA ASN A 309 -9.24 27.22 -26.89
C ASN A 309 -10.31 26.19 -26.58
N ASN A 310 -10.97 26.47 -25.47
CA ASN A 310 -12.26 26.00 -25.06
C ASN A 310 -13.19 26.08 -26.28
N GLY A 311 -13.25 24.98 -27.03
CA GLY A 311 -14.33 24.72 -27.98
C GLY A 311 -15.52 24.32 -27.16
N GLY A 312 -16.10 25.33 -26.50
CA GLY A 312 -17.07 25.13 -25.44
C GLY A 312 -18.22 24.22 -25.85
N GLN A 313 -18.79 23.60 -24.83
CA GLN A 313 -20.21 23.31 -24.82
C GLN A 313 -21.00 24.58 -25.20
N ASP A 314 -21.26 24.74 -26.49
CA ASP A 314 -22.44 25.44 -26.97
C ASP A 314 -23.41 24.35 -27.41
N SER A 315 -24.51 24.21 -26.69
CA SER A 315 -25.60 23.28 -26.99
C SER A 315 -26.37 23.64 -28.28
N THR A 316 -25.72 24.31 -29.24
CA THR A 316 -26.27 24.75 -30.52
C THR A 316 -25.34 24.57 -31.71
N THR A 317 -24.07 24.15 -31.53
CA THR A 317 -23.18 23.88 -32.67
C THR A 317 -23.27 22.41 -33.09
N PRO A 318 -23.78 22.11 -34.30
CA PRO A 318 -24.17 20.75 -34.68
C PRO A 318 -23.00 19.84 -35.10
N ASN A 319 -21.73 20.24 -34.90
CA ASN A 319 -20.59 19.50 -35.44
C ASN A 319 -19.44 19.39 -34.41
N LEU A 320 -19.09 18.16 -34.03
CA LEU A 320 -17.93 17.82 -33.19
C LEU A 320 -16.78 17.34 -34.09
N ILE A 321 -15.56 17.79 -33.82
CA ILE A 321 -14.37 17.43 -34.59
C ILE A 321 -13.25 17.06 -33.60
N GLY A 322 -12.79 15.81 -33.70
CA GLY A 322 -11.66 15.23 -32.99
C GLY A 322 -10.29 15.65 -33.54
N THR A 323 -9.24 15.09 -32.96
CA THR A 323 -7.83 15.28 -33.30
C THR A 323 -7.37 14.24 -34.33
N ASP A 324 -6.06 14.01 -34.51
CA ASP A 324 -5.53 12.94 -35.39
C ASP A 324 -5.06 11.73 -34.53
N GLY A 325 -5.61 11.56 -33.33
CA GLY A 325 -5.39 10.43 -32.44
C GLY A 325 -6.71 9.83 -31.97
N ASN A 326 -6.65 8.76 -31.17
CA ASN A 326 -7.85 8.04 -30.72
C ASN A 326 -8.76 8.95 -29.88
N ASP A 327 -9.89 9.36 -30.45
CA ASP A 327 -10.84 10.27 -29.83
C ASP A 327 -12.09 9.52 -29.34
N THR A 328 -12.79 10.14 -28.38
CA THR A 328 -14.16 9.73 -28.03
C THR A 328 -15.11 10.90 -28.24
N LEU A 329 -16.05 10.74 -29.16
CA LEU A 329 -16.96 11.81 -29.61
C LEU A 329 -18.40 11.48 -29.20
N HIS A 330 -18.98 12.33 -28.34
CA HIS A 330 -20.33 12.13 -27.81
C HIS A 330 -21.37 12.95 -28.60
N GLY A 331 -22.27 12.26 -29.28
CA GLY A 331 -23.47 12.87 -29.87
C GLY A 331 -24.53 13.18 -28.81
N THR A 332 -25.40 14.14 -29.12
CA THR A 332 -26.60 14.46 -28.33
C THR A 332 -27.83 13.82 -28.98
N ALA A 333 -29.04 14.33 -28.68
CA ALA A 333 -30.27 13.92 -29.36
C ALA A 333 -30.60 14.79 -30.60
N ALA A 334 -29.80 15.82 -30.88
CA ALA A 334 -29.90 16.63 -32.08
C ALA A 334 -29.35 15.89 -33.30
N ALA A 335 -29.43 16.48 -34.49
CA ALA A 335 -28.79 15.93 -35.69
C ALA A 335 -27.41 16.55 -35.84
N GLU A 336 -26.35 15.74 -35.75
CA GLU A 336 -24.97 16.21 -35.67
C GLU A 336 -24.03 15.61 -36.72
N THR A 337 -22.86 16.23 -36.90
CA THR A 337 -21.71 15.59 -37.57
C THR A 337 -20.57 15.40 -36.58
N LEU A 338 -20.11 14.16 -36.42
CA LEU A 338 -18.98 13.81 -35.56
C LEU A 338 -17.81 13.38 -36.45
N GLN A 339 -16.63 13.98 -36.28
CA GLN A 339 -15.46 13.70 -37.12
C GLN A 339 -14.25 13.26 -36.30
N GLY A 340 -13.85 12.00 -36.33
CA GLY A 340 -12.70 11.46 -35.56
C GLY A 340 -11.33 11.67 -36.21
N LYS A 341 -11.29 11.76 -37.54
CA LYS A 341 -10.07 11.87 -38.36
C LYS A 341 -9.18 10.61 -38.33
N LEU A 342 -8.00 10.63 -37.72
CA LEU A 342 -7.04 9.52 -37.75
C LEU A 342 -6.94 8.97 -36.34
N GLY A 343 -6.83 7.65 -36.19
CA GLY A 343 -6.83 7.01 -34.87
C GLY A 343 -7.99 6.05 -34.73
N ASP A 344 -7.96 5.20 -33.72
CA ASP A 344 -9.05 4.28 -33.41
C ASP A 344 -10.11 5.03 -32.59
N ASP A 345 -11.15 5.53 -33.25
CA ASP A 345 -12.10 6.47 -32.64
C ASP A 345 -13.35 5.79 -32.08
N THR A 346 -13.92 6.35 -31.00
CA THR A 346 -15.19 5.89 -30.42
C THR A 346 -16.28 6.95 -30.51
N TYR A 347 -17.37 6.64 -31.20
CA TYR A 347 -18.54 7.51 -31.34
C TYR A 347 -19.67 7.03 -30.42
N ILE A 348 -20.11 7.86 -29.47
CA ILE A 348 -21.20 7.53 -28.56
C ILE A 348 -22.51 8.13 -29.07
N TYR A 349 -23.45 7.24 -29.40
CA TYR A 349 -24.76 7.60 -29.90
C TYR A 349 -25.80 7.75 -28.78
N SER A 350 -26.39 8.94 -28.71
CA SER A 350 -27.38 9.32 -27.68
C SER A 350 -28.78 9.65 -28.24
N GLY A 351 -28.98 9.59 -29.55
CA GLY A 351 -30.25 9.87 -30.23
C GLY A 351 -30.08 10.72 -31.49
N GLY A 352 -31.17 11.09 -32.15
CA GLY A 352 -31.09 12.03 -33.27
C GLY A 352 -30.64 11.44 -34.61
N LYS A 353 -30.29 12.33 -35.56
CA LYS A 353 -29.84 11.95 -36.91
C LYS A 353 -28.41 12.39 -37.16
N ASP A 354 -27.46 11.53 -36.85
CA ASP A 354 -26.05 11.90 -36.88
C ASP A 354 -25.35 11.40 -38.14
N THR A 355 -24.25 12.05 -38.46
CA THR A 355 -23.32 11.68 -39.54
C THR A 355 -21.93 11.50 -38.93
N LEU A 356 -21.33 10.32 -39.11
CA LEU A 356 -19.98 10.04 -38.63
C LEU A 356 -19.00 10.15 -39.81
N ILE A 357 -17.90 10.87 -39.63
CA ILE A 357 -16.86 11.04 -40.67
C ILE A 357 -15.51 10.65 -40.09
N ASP A 358 -14.97 9.55 -40.61
CA ASP A 358 -13.66 9.05 -40.24
C ASP A 358 -12.70 9.02 -41.43
N THR A 359 -11.41 9.20 -41.17
CA THR A 359 -10.36 9.17 -42.20
C THR A 359 -9.31 8.07 -41.98
N GLY A 360 -9.37 7.30 -40.89
CA GLY A 360 -8.67 6.03 -40.75
C GLY A 360 -8.44 5.56 -39.31
N GLY A 361 -8.67 4.27 -39.07
CA GLY A 361 -8.56 3.64 -37.76
C GLY A 361 -9.35 2.33 -37.73
N ILE A 362 -9.42 1.71 -36.57
CA ILE A 362 -10.43 0.72 -36.21
C ILE A 362 -11.44 1.40 -35.27
N ASP A 363 -12.52 1.88 -35.87
CA ASP A 363 -13.46 2.74 -35.16
C ASP A 363 -14.63 1.96 -34.55
N LYS A 364 -15.20 2.52 -33.49
CA LYS A 364 -16.31 1.93 -32.73
C LYS A 364 -17.47 2.91 -32.65
N VAL A 365 -18.68 2.39 -32.89
CA VAL A 365 -19.92 3.10 -32.55
C VAL A 365 -20.52 2.42 -31.31
N SER A 366 -20.68 3.18 -30.23
CA SER A 366 -21.29 2.73 -28.98
C SER A 366 -22.71 3.28 -28.87
N PHE A 367 -23.65 2.44 -28.44
CA PHE A 367 -25.05 2.83 -28.26
C PHE A 367 -25.35 2.92 -26.76
N GLY A 368 -25.96 4.03 -26.33
CA GLY A 368 -26.31 4.27 -24.94
C GLY A 368 -27.36 3.29 -24.37
N ALA A 369 -27.61 3.41 -23.07
CA ALA A 369 -28.53 2.53 -22.33
C ALA A 369 -29.93 2.48 -22.97
N GLY A 370 -30.45 1.27 -23.15
CA GLY A 370 -31.79 1.02 -23.71
C GLY A 370 -31.82 0.73 -25.22
N ILE A 371 -30.67 0.77 -25.91
CA ILE A 371 -30.55 0.33 -27.31
C ILE A 371 -29.87 -1.04 -27.33
N SER A 372 -30.62 -2.08 -27.71
CA SER A 372 -30.07 -3.44 -27.81
C SER A 372 -29.50 -3.74 -29.19
N PHE A 373 -28.71 -4.81 -29.31
CA PHE A 373 -28.25 -5.29 -30.62
C PHE A 373 -29.43 -5.60 -31.56
N ASP A 374 -30.55 -6.12 -31.05
CA ASP A 374 -31.73 -6.40 -31.87
C ASP A 374 -32.39 -5.12 -32.43
N ASP A 375 -32.23 -3.99 -31.74
CA ASP A 375 -32.75 -2.70 -32.19
C ASP A 375 -31.94 -2.08 -33.34
N VAL A 376 -30.72 -2.58 -33.56
CA VAL A 376 -29.75 -2.02 -34.51
C VAL A 376 -29.37 -3.03 -35.61
N GLY A 377 -29.00 -4.24 -35.20
CA GLY A 377 -28.40 -5.29 -36.03
C GLY A 377 -29.30 -5.78 -37.17
N GLN A 378 -30.63 -5.66 -37.03
CA GLN A 378 -31.57 -6.02 -38.11
C GLN A 378 -31.78 -4.89 -39.14
N HIS A 379 -31.17 -3.71 -38.94
CA HIS A 379 -31.46 -2.51 -39.73
C HIS A 379 -30.21 -1.81 -40.29
N LEU A 380 -29.10 -2.54 -40.36
CA LEU A 380 -27.86 -2.12 -41.00
C LEU A 380 -28.00 -2.13 -42.52
N VAL A 381 -27.75 -1.00 -43.18
CA VAL A 381 -27.92 -0.84 -44.63
C VAL A 381 -26.70 -0.17 -45.23
N LYS A 382 -26.11 -0.78 -46.26
CA LYS A 382 -25.14 -0.10 -47.11
C LYS A 382 -25.85 0.75 -48.17
N SER A 383 -25.47 2.02 -48.30
CA SER A 383 -25.95 2.90 -49.37
C SER A 383 -24.78 3.58 -50.07
N GLY A 384 -24.45 3.16 -51.29
CA GLY A 384 -23.26 3.65 -51.97
C GLY A 384 -21.97 3.29 -51.22
N ASN A 385 -21.23 4.30 -50.77
CA ASN A 385 -20.04 4.17 -49.93
C ASN A 385 -20.34 4.28 -48.44
N ASP A 386 -21.59 4.57 -48.07
CA ASP A 386 -22.00 4.87 -46.70
C ASP A 386 -22.56 3.62 -46.02
N PHE A 387 -22.33 3.52 -44.71
CA PHE A 387 -22.87 2.46 -43.87
C PHE A 387 -23.88 3.04 -42.89
N ILE A 388 -25.16 2.86 -43.21
CA ILE A 388 -26.27 3.44 -42.47
C ILE A 388 -26.66 2.50 -41.34
N ILE A 389 -26.60 3.00 -40.11
CA ILE A 389 -27.06 2.30 -38.92
C ILE A 389 -28.40 2.89 -38.48
N ARG A 390 -29.46 2.08 -38.46
CA ARG A 390 -30.79 2.53 -38.03
C ARG A 390 -31.13 1.91 -36.70
N VAL A 391 -31.63 2.73 -35.78
CA VAL A 391 -32.14 2.28 -34.48
C VAL A 391 -33.66 2.21 -34.54
N LYS A 392 -34.23 1.08 -34.11
CA LYS A 392 -35.68 0.83 -34.08
C LYS A 392 -36.38 1.89 -33.22
N GLY A 393 -37.33 2.64 -33.79
CA GLY A 393 -38.05 3.71 -33.09
C GLY A 393 -37.86 5.14 -33.64
N ASP A 394 -37.36 5.27 -34.88
CA ASP A 394 -37.24 6.53 -35.66
C ASP A 394 -36.03 7.44 -35.33
N TYR A 395 -34.84 6.85 -35.19
CA TYR A 395 -33.57 7.60 -35.19
C TYR A 395 -32.53 6.98 -36.15
N ARG A 396 -31.72 7.81 -36.82
CA ARG A 396 -30.91 7.43 -38.00
C ARG A 396 -29.46 7.83 -37.82
N ILE A 397 -28.51 6.92 -37.86
CA ILE A 397 -27.09 7.27 -38.03
C ILE A 397 -26.73 7.01 -39.49
N VAL A 398 -26.15 8.00 -40.17
CA VAL A 398 -25.68 7.88 -41.56
C VAL A 398 -24.18 7.72 -41.58
#